data_AF-A0A820ZNH6-F1
#
_entry.id   AF-A0A820ZNH6-F1
#
_cell.length_a   1.000
_cell.length_b   1.000
_cell.length_c   1.000
_cell.angle_alpha   90.00
_cell.angle_beta   90.00
_cell.angle_gamma   90.00
#
_symmetry.space_group_name_H-M   'P 1'
#
loop_
_entity.id
_entity.type
_entity.pdbx_description
1 polymer ?
#
loop_
_entity_poly.entity_id
_entity_poly.type
_entity_poly.pdbx_seq_one_letter_code
_entity_poly.pdbx_strand_id
1 'polypeptide(L)'
;MNYSNRFYSYSKCVSHRSKWLLSNCANLILTDVVCQDTLSTSRLFLNRTGELCSCQQMFDPSSFHLNNKEKFLTLFELKYLPSIETCSTNEHLILLRHLRLRQYYDIKCDELIDICELTIKESTTTGKRSLMFLLADFIIDILNQSPKLVDDYSQTKRISLKQYLNITQWMPVMLERPHSYPSTLTWQGSIDSRRPFVTPREVCDKSHAFLVGATALVSSLDLPESFVSGIRSSNSSSSSNRSLIDMREVKLDLLIKQLKCIVLCYLKCSLHEQKSETFDYLNLCKRLYDALSYINNPNDILKEMRICDLVEWIWNGSNGFSSSNQLYLIDKTHPLATYVQILPYELYNYRKFFETMGVKYQPESAKLEELLRNQQIYDENLFKWIKDTYTTDRRLLQMLNDLEIKANKQIPTKSVPDEQTRITFSSTLDLSDDKIYLYLP
;
A
#
# COMPACT_ATOMS: atom_id res chain seq x y z
N MET A 1 -39.54 59.63 -25.49
CA MET A 1 -39.85 58.28 -24.97
C MET A 1 -39.22 57.25 -25.88
N ASN A 2 -38.02 56.76 -25.54
CA ASN A 2 -37.33 55.72 -26.31
C ASN A 2 -37.79 54.36 -25.81
N TYR A 3 -38.68 53.69 -26.55
CA TYR A 3 -38.96 52.28 -26.34
C TYR A 3 -37.75 51.47 -26.83
N SER A 4 -36.88 51.09 -25.89
CA SER A 4 -35.82 50.11 -26.15
C SER A 4 -36.47 48.73 -26.30
N ASN A 5 -36.55 48.24 -27.55
CA ASN A 5 -36.77 46.84 -27.85
C ASN A 5 -35.65 45.99 -27.23
N ARG A 6 -35.84 45.51 -26.00
CA ARG A 6 -35.05 44.43 -25.43
C ARG A 6 -35.56 43.12 -26.04
N PHE A 7 -35.01 42.74 -27.18
CA PHE A 7 -35.12 41.36 -27.63
C PHE A 7 -34.45 40.48 -26.57
N TYR A 8 -35.26 39.73 -25.83
CA TYR A 8 -34.77 38.65 -24.98
C TYR A 8 -33.99 37.68 -25.86
N SER A 9 -32.83 37.21 -25.38
CA SER A 9 -32.09 36.16 -26.09
C SER A 9 -33.00 34.94 -26.26
N TYR A 10 -32.95 34.30 -27.43
CA TYR A 10 -33.77 33.13 -27.78
C TYR A 10 -33.79 32.07 -26.66
N SER A 11 -32.63 31.81 -26.06
CA SER A 11 -32.46 30.89 -24.91
C SER A 11 -33.29 31.29 -23.68
N LYS A 12 -33.39 32.58 -23.35
CA LYS A 12 -34.18 33.08 -22.22
C LYS A 12 -35.68 32.93 -22.46
N CYS A 13 -36.14 33.19 -23.68
CA CYS A 13 -37.55 32.97 -24.04
C CYS A 13 -37.94 31.49 -23.95
N VAL A 14 -37.08 30.59 -24.43
CA VAL A 14 -37.32 29.14 -24.37
C VAL A 14 -37.29 28.65 -22.92
N SER A 15 -36.37 29.15 -22.09
CA SER A 15 -36.33 28.86 -20.64
C SER A 15 -37.58 29.28 -19.88
N HIS A 16 -38.12 30.47 -20.17
CA HIS A 16 -39.37 30.92 -19.57
C HIS A 16 -40.54 30.01 -19.96
N ARG A 17 -40.59 29.55 -21.22
CA ARG A 17 -41.62 28.62 -21.68
C ARG A 17 -41.49 27.24 -21.02
N SER A 18 -40.28 26.72 -20.85
CA SER A 18 -40.08 25.43 -20.18
C SER A 18 -40.45 25.48 -18.70
N LYS A 19 -40.12 26.56 -17.97
CA LYS A 19 -40.60 26.76 -16.61
C LYS A 19 -42.12 26.86 -16.54
N TRP A 20 -42.74 27.60 -17.46
CA TRP A 20 -44.20 27.70 -17.52
C TRP A 20 -44.85 26.33 -17.76
N LEU A 21 -44.29 25.51 -18.65
CA LEU A 21 -44.74 24.14 -18.90
C LEU A 21 -44.66 23.28 -17.62
N LEU A 22 -43.53 23.33 -16.91
CA LEU A 22 -43.37 22.60 -15.64
C LEU A 22 -44.37 23.06 -14.58
N SER A 23 -44.64 24.37 -14.47
CA SER A 23 -45.57 24.90 -13.46
C SER A 23 -47.05 24.70 -13.78
N ASN A 24 -47.45 24.59 -15.05
CA ASN A 24 -48.87 24.63 -15.43
C ASN A 24 -49.37 23.33 -16.10
N CYS A 25 -48.47 22.46 -16.55
CA CYS A 25 -48.81 21.25 -17.29
C CYS A 25 -48.40 19.95 -16.55
N ALA A 26 -48.28 19.99 -15.22
CA ALA A 26 -47.88 18.84 -14.41
C ALA A 26 -48.72 17.58 -14.69
N ASN A 27 -50.05 17.70 -14.69
CA ASN A 27 -50.95 16.56 -14.94
C ASN A 27 -50.76 15.94 -16.34
N LEU A 28 -50.53 16.78 -17.37
CA LEU A 28 -50.24 16.32 -18.73
C LEU A 28 -48.90 15.57 -18.78
N ILE A 29 -47.86 16.13 -18.14
CA ILE A 29 -46.54 15.50 -18.05
C ILE A 29 -46.61 14.15 -17.32
N LEU A 30 -47.46 14.02 -16.30
CA LEU A 30 -47.55 12.79 -15.50
C LEU A 30 -48.38 11.68 -16.15
N THR A 31 -49.31 12.01 -17.04
CA THR A 31 -50.31 11.05 -17.55
C THR A 31 -50.17 10.69 -19.03
N ASP A 32 -49.60 11.59 -19.86
CA ASP A 32 -49.51 11.39 -21.31
C ASP A 32 -48.10 10.98 -21.74
N VAL A 33 -47.97 9.72 -22.19
CA VAL A 33 -46.71 9.13 -22.66
C VAL A 33 -46.17 9.82 -23.93
N VAL A 34 -47.05 10.23 -24.85
CA VAL A 34 -46.64 10.89 -26.11
C VAL A 34 -46.07 12.28 -25.80
N CYS A 35 -46.71 12.98 -24.85
CA CYS A 35 -46.22 14.25 -24.34
C CYS A 35 -44.85 14.08 -23.65
N GLN A 36 -44.70 13.06 -22.80
CA GLN A 36 -43.41 12.75 -22.16
C GLN A 36 -42.30 12.48 -23.18
N ASP A 37 -42.56 11.66 -24.21
CA ASP A 37 -41.59 11.34 -25.25
C ASP A 37 -41.17 12.58 -26.05
N THR A 38 -42.13 13.42 -26.41
CA THR A 38 -41.88 14.66 -27.16
C THR A 38 -41.09 15.67 -26.32
N LEU A 39 -41.48 15.88 -25.07
CA LEU A 39 -40.82 16.84 -24.17
C LEU A 39 -39.43 16.37 -23.72
N SER A 40 -39.25 15.07 -23.51
CA SER A 40 -37.96 14.50 -23.06
C SER A 40 -36.84 14.67 -24.09
N THR A 41 -37.18 14.65 -25.39
CA THR A 41 -36.25 14.79 -26.52
C THR A 41 -36.06 16.23 -26.99
N SER A 42 -36.99 17.13 -26.65
CA SER A 42 -36.97 18.52 -27.07
C SER A 42 -35.95 19.35 -26.29
N ARG A 43 -35.18 20.20 -26.99
CA ARG A 43 -34.19 21.13 -26.38
C ARG A 43 -34.85 22.36 -25.77
N LEU A 44 -35.58 22.17 -24.68
CA LEU A 44 -36.41 23.20 -24.03
C LEU A 44 -35.82 23.71 -22.72
N PHE A 45 -34.88 22.98 -22.13
CA PHE A 45 -34.36 23.25 -20.80
C PHE A 45 -32.95 23.82 -20.89
N LEU A 46 -32.62 24.74 -19.98
CA LEU A 46 -31.27 25.27 -19.90
C LEU A 46 -30.43 24.42 -18.95
N ASN A 47 -29.19 24.13 -19.34
CA ASN A 47 -28.15 23.70 -18.40
C ASN A 47 -27.58 24.92 -17.64
N ARG A 48 -26.59 24.71 -16.77
CA ARG A 48 -25.98 25.83 -16.02
C ARG A 48 -25.07 26.73 -16.84
N THR A 49 -24.58 26.31 -18.02
CA THR A 49 -23.91 27.19 -18.99
C THR A 49 -24.88 28.04 -19.82
N GLY A 50 -26.19 27.83 -19.69
CA GLY A 50 -27.22 28.58 -20.41
C GLY A 50 -27.45 28.09 -21.85
N GLU A 51 -27.02 26.86 -22.16
CA GLU A 51 -27.28 26.17 -23.42
C GLU A 51 -28.60 25.40 -23.35
N LEU A 52 -29.29 25.31 -24.49
CA LEU A 52 -30.54 24.56 -24.61
C LEU A 52 -30.26 23.05 -24.79
N CYS A 53 -30.68 22.27 -23.81
CA CYS A 53 -30.52 20.83 -23.73
C CYS A 53 -31.89 20.14 -23.63
N SER A 54 -31.94 18.88 -24.05
CA SER A 54 -33.08 18.00 -23.75
C SER A 54 -32.96 17.39 -22.35
N CYS A 55 -34.06 16.91 -21.77
CA CYS A 55 -34.02 16.22 -20.47
C CYS A 55 -33.10 15.00 -20.51
N GLN A 56 -33.11 14.28 -21.62
CA GLN A 56 -32.26 13.11 -21.83
C GLN A 56 -30.76 13.45 -21.94
N GLN A 57 -30.38 14.72 -22.03
CA GLN A 57 -28.97 15.14 -22.03
C GLN A 57 -28.49 15.58 -20.64
N MET A 58 -29.40 15.71 -19.67
CA MET A 58 -29.11 16.22 -18.33
C MET A 58 -29.22 15.12 -17.29
N PHE A 59 -28.37 15.18 -16.27
CA PHE A 59 -28.42 14.29 -15.12
C PHE A 59 -29.31 14.86 -14.03
N ASP A 60 -30.00 13.96 -13.35
CA ASP A 60 -30.68 14.26 -12.10
C ASP A 60 -29.64 14.55 -10.99
N PRO A 61 -29.59 15.78 -10.45
CA PRO A 61 -28.64 16.14 -9.38
C PRO A 61 -28.78 15.30 -8.10
N SER A 62 -29.94 14.66 -7.91
CA SER A 62 -30.19 13.80 -6.76
C SER A 62 -29.77 12.34 -6.95
N SER A 63 -29.44 11.93 -8.18
CA SER A 63 -29.02 10.56 -8.49
C SER A 63 -27.59 10.24 -8.04
N PHE A 64 -26.79 11.27 -7.73
CA PHE A 64 -25.43 11.12 -7.22
C PHE A 64 -25.44 10.63 -5.76
N HIS A 65 -24.59 9.66 -5.42
CA HIS A 65 -24.46 9.12 -4.06
C HIS A 65 -24.09 10.18 -3.03
N LEU A 66 -24.77 10.20 -1.89
CA LEU A 66 -24.57 11.19 -0.82
C LEU A 66 -23.10 11.44 -0.46
N ASN A 67 -22.28 10.39 -0.37
CA ASN A 67 -20.89 10.49 0.06
C ASN A 67 -19.97 11.23 -0.93
N ASN A 68 -20.31 11.22 -2.22
CA ASN A 68 -19.53 11.87 -3.29
C ASN A 68 -20.35 12.92 -4.08
N LYS A 69 -21.58 13.20 -3.64
CA LYS A 69 -22.56 14.04 -4.34
C LYS A 69 -22.02 15.43 -4.62
N GLU A 70 -21.55 16.15 -3.60
CA GLU A 70 -21.04 17.51 -3.76
C GLU A 70 -19.80 17.56 -4.66
N LYS A 71 -18.94 16.54 -4.57
CA LYS A 71 -17.76 16.42 -5.40
C LYS A 71 -18.15 16.29 -6.87
N PHE A 72 -18.97 15.29 -7.21
CA PHE A 72 -19.36 15.04 -8.60
C PHE A 72 -20.30 16.10 -9.17
N LEU A 73 -21.17 16.71 -8.36
CA LEU A 73 -21.97 17.84 -8.82
C LEU A 73 -21.05 18.95 -9.34
N THR A 74 -20.01 19.32 -8.59
CA THR A 74 -19.02 20.34 -9.04
C THR A 74 -18.37 20.00 -10.39
N LEU A 75 -18.15 18.72 -10.73
CA LEU A 75 -17.66 18.29 -12.04
C LEU A 75 -18.66 18.48 -13.17
N PHE A 76 -19.90 18.03 -12.93
CA PHE A 76 -20.95 17.97 -13.95
C PHE A 76 -21.73 19.28 -14.07
N GLU A 77 -21.50 20.21 -13.14
CA GLU A 77 -22.26 21.43 -12.94
C GLU A 77 -22.37 22.29 -14.19
N LEU A 78 -21.33 22.38 -15.00
CA LEU A 78 -21.33 23.30 -16.13
C LEU A 78 -22.21 22.81 -17.29
N LYS A 79 -22.00 21.57 -17.77
CA LYS A 79 -22.61 21.10 -19.03
C LYS A 79 -23.84 20.21 -18.84
N TYR A 80 -23.89 19.46 -17.75
CA TYR A 80 -24.72 18.27 -17.64
C TYR A 80 -25.84 18.36 -16.60
N LEU A 81 -25.88 19.43 -15.80
CA LEU A 81 -26.95 19.66 -14.83
C LEU A 81 -27.95 20.71 -15.33
N PRO A 82 -29.25 20.57 -14.98
CA PRO A 82 -30.24 21.61 -15.24
C PRO A 82 -29.90 22.92 -14.52
N SER A 83 -30.39 24.03 -15.06
CA SER A 83 -30.17 25.36 -14.48
C SER A 83 -30.67 25.45 -13.03
N ILE A 84 -29.97 26.23 -12.20
CA ILE A 84 -30.33 26.44 -10.79
C ILE A 84 -31.77 26.93 -10.65
N GLU A 85 -32.21 27.78 -11.58
CA GLU A 85 -33.55 28.36 -11.58
C GLU A 85 -34.66 27.34 -11.93
N THR A 86 -34.33 26.23 -12.58
CA THR A 86 -35.27 25.12 -12.84
C THR A 86 -35.26 24.13 -11.67
N CYS A 87 -34.13 23.99 -10.99
CA CYS A 87 -33.97 23.11 -9.84
C CYS A 87 -34.39 23.74 -8.50
N SER A 88 -34.70 25.04 -8.46
CA SER A 88 -35.09 25.74 -7.23
C SER A 88 -36.42 25.25 -6.64
N THR A 89 -37.25 24.60 -7.46
CA THR A 89 -38.56 24.06 -7.05
C THR A 89 -38.52 22.54 -7.13
N ASN A 90 -38.71 21.86 -6.00
CA ASN A 90 -38.66 20.38 -5.93
C ASN A 90 -39.65 19.70 -6.89
N GLU A 91 -40.82 20.30 -7.11
CA GLU A 91 -41.84 19.81 -8.04
C GLU A 91 -41.34 19.79 -9.49
N HIS A 92 -40.57 20.81 -9.90
CA HIS A 92 -39.97 20.85 -11.23
C HIS A 92 -38.98 19.72 -11.44
N LEU A 93 -38.17 19.41 -10.42
CA LEU A 93 -37.24 18.29 -10.50
C LEU A 93 -37.97 16.95 -10.61
N ILE A 94 -39.08 16.76 -9.88
CA ILE A 94 -39.92 15.55 -9.98
C ILE A 94 -40.46 15.41 -11.41
N LEU A 95 -41.02 16.47 -11.99
CA LEU A 95 -41.52 16.45 -13.36
C LEU A 95 -40.43 16.18 -14.38
N LEU A 96 -39.23 16.76 -14.20
CA LEU A 96 -38.08 16.48 -15.05
C LEU A 96 -37.65 15.01 -14.98
N ARG A 97 -37.75 14.35 -13.82
CA ARG A 97 -37.51 12.89 -13.71
C ARG A 97 -38.51 12.10 -14.55
N HIS A 98 -39.79 12.48 -14.54
CA HIS A 98 -40.80 11.87 -15.43
C HIS A 98 -40.50 12.13 -16.92
N LEU A 99 -39.81 13.23 -17.24
CA LEU A 99 -39.29 13.52 -18.57
C LEU A 99 -37.93 12.83 -18.88
N ARG A 100 -37.59 11.75 -18.15
CA ARG A 100 -36.40 10.92 -18.38
C ARG A 100 -35.08 11.67 -18.21
N LEU A 101 -34.94 12.42 -17.12
CA LEU A 101 -33.61 12.83 -16.64
C LEU A 101 -32.73 11.60 -16.44
N ARG A 102 -31.48 11.72 -16.86
CA ARG A 102 -30.51 10.64 -16.71
C ARG A 102 -30.15 10.44 -15.26
N GLN A 103 -30.06 9.18 -14.89
CA GLN A 103 -29.51 8.75 -13.62
C GLN A 103 -28.00 8.66 -13.73
N TYR A 104 -27.32 8.68 -12.59
CA TYR A 104 -25.87 8.54 -12.47
C TYR A 104 -25.28 7.38 -13.30
N TYR A 105 -25.99 6.25 -13.35
CA TYR A 105 -25.57 5.04 -14.05
C TYR A 105 -25.95 4.99 -15.55
N ASP A 106 -26.64 5.99 -16.09
CA ASP A 106 -27.02 6.04 -17.52
C ASP A 106 -25.87 6.51 -18.43
N ILE A 107 -24.64 6.57 -17.92
CA ILE A 107 -23.44 7.03 -18.64
C ILE A 107 -23.10 6.10 -19.78
N LYS A 108 -22.92 6.68 -20.98
CA LYS A 108 -22.53 5.95 -22.18
C LYS A 108 -21.00 5.86 -22.29
N CYS A 109 -20.52 4.86 -23.05
CA CYS A 109 -19.09 4.67 -23.29
C CYS A 109 -18.42 5.94 -23.85
N ASP A 110 -19.03 6.60 -24.83
CA ASP A 110 -18.45 7.80 -25.46
C ASP A 110 -18.28 8.96 -24.45
N GLU A 111 -19.21 9.13 -23.52
CA GLU A 111 -19.13 10.17 -22.50
C GLU A 111 -18.08 9.86 -21.43
N LEU A 112 -17.93 8.58 -21.07
CA LEU A 112 -16.87 8.16 -20.17
C LEU A 112 -15.49 8.34 -20.83
N ILE A 113 -15.39 8.12 -22.15
CA ILE A 113 -14.20 8.43 -22.94
C ILE A 113 -13.91 9.94 -22.94
N ASP A 114 -14.92 10.79 -23.15
CA ASP A 114 -14.76 12.24 -23.07
C ASP A 114 -14.24 12.67 -21.68
N ILE A 115 -14.78 12.08 -20.62
CA ILE A 115 -14.33 12.28 -19.23
C ILE A 115 -12.86 11.86 -19.05
N CYS A 116 -12.47 10.70 -19.59
CA CYS A 116 -11.08 10.25 -19.61
C CYS A 116 -10.17 11.16 -20.43
N GLU A 117 -10.66 11.77 -21.52
CA GLU A 117 -9.85 12.73 -22.29
C GLU A 117 -9.69 14.05 -21.55
N LEU A 118 -10.70 14.47 -20.79
CA LEU A 118 -10.61 15.66 -19.95
C LEU A 118 -9.54 15.49 -18.86
N THR A 119 -9.41 14.31 -18.25
CA THR A 119 -8.34 14.08 -17.27
C THR A 119 -6.95 14.28 -17.87
N ILE A 120 -6.74 13.83 -19.11
CA ILE A 120 -5.47 13.98 -19.84
C ILE A 120 -5.23 15.44 -20.26
N LYS A 121 -6.24 16.10 -20.85
CA LYS A 121 -6.11 17.48 -21.35
C LYS A 121 -5.82 18.47 -20.23
N GLU A 122 -6.41 18.22 -19.05
CA GLU A 122 -6.20 19.10 -17.91
C GLU A 122 -4.91 18.78 -17.14
N SER A 123 -4.34 17.57 -17.27
CA SER A 123 -3.10 17.15 -16.56
C SER A 123 -1.86 17.98 -16.88
N THR A 124 -1.91 18.76 -17.96
CA THR A 124 -0.87 19.73 -18.31
C THR A 124 -0.98 21.06 -17.54
N THR A 125 -2.04 21.26 -16.75
CA THR A 125 -2.30 22.51 -16.01
C THR A 125 -2.17 22.30 -14.49
N THR A 126 -1.21 23.00 -13.87
CA THR A 126 -0.75 22.77 -12.48
C THR A 126 -1.79 23.05 -11.39
N GLY A 127 -2.90 23.74 -11.69
CA GLY A 127 -3.94 24.10 -10.72
C GLY A 127 -5.14 23.14 -10.61
N LYS A 128 -5.26 22.14 -11.50
CA LYS A 128 -6.46 21.30 -11.62
C LYS A 128 -6.33 19.88 -11.08
N ARG A 129 -5.26 19.59 -10.33
CA ARG A 129 -4.96 18.22 -9.88
C ARG A 129 -6.11 17.56 -9.11
N SER A 130 -6.75 18.28 -8.20
CA SER A 130 -7.90 17.77 -7.42
C SER A 130 -9.07 17.35 -8.33
N LEU A 131 -9.25 18.05 -9.45
CA LEU A 131 -10.30 17.78 -10.43
C LEU A 131 -10.06 16.45 -11.16
N MET A 132 -8.82 16.19 -11.56
CA MET A 132 -8.46 14.95 -12.26
C MET A 132 -8.52 13.73 -11.36
N PHE A 133 -8.12 13.86 -10.10
CA PHE A 133 -8.29 12.80 -9.11
C PHE A 133 -9.77 12.44 -8.97
N LEU A 134 -10.63 13.46 -8.94
CA LEU A 134 -12.07 13.25 -8.85
C LEU A 134 -12.68 12.64 -10.11
N LEU A 135 -12.19 13.01 -11.29
CA LEU A 135 -12.60 12.38 -12.55
C LEU A 135 -12.13 10.92 -12.64
N ALA A 136 -10.95 10.59 -12.13
CA ALA A 136 -10.46 9.22 -12.07
C ALA A 136 -11.27 8.36 -11.06
N ASP A 137 -11.57 8.91 -9.89
CA ASP A 137 -12.44 8.30 -8.88
C ASP A 137 -13.84 8.04 -9.46
N PHE A 138 -14.39 9.01 -10.19
CA PHE A 138 -15.65 8.89 -10.90
C PHE A 138 -15.66 7.74 -11.91
N ILE A 139 -14.59 7.58 -12.70
CA ILE A 139 -14.46 6.47 -13.65
C ILE A 139 -14.54 5.14 -12.90
N ILE A 140 -13.83 4.99 -11.77
CA ILE A 140 -13.88 3.77 -10.96
C ILE A 140 -15.28 3.51 -10.41
N ASP A 141 -15.95 4.54 -9.87
CA ASP A 141 -17.32 4.42 -9.33
C ASP A 141 -18.32 3.94 -10.38
N ILE A 142 -18.27 4.49 -11.59
CA ILE A 142 -19.15 4.08 -12.70
C ILE A 142 -18.86 2.64 -13.14
N LEU A 143 -17.59 2.29 -13.30
CA LEU A 143 -17.19 0.94 -13.71
C LEU A 143 -17.56 -0.12 -12.68
N ASN A 144 -17.49 0.22 -11.39
CA ASN A 144 -17.88 -0.68 -10.31
C ASN A 144 -19.39 -0.95 -10.30
N GLN A 145 -20.20 0.06 -10.62
CA GLN A 145 -21.67 -0.06 -10.64
C GLN A 145 -22.20 -0.64 -11.95
N SER A 146 -21.51 -0.40 -13.07
CA SER A 146 -21.90 -0.86 -14.41
C SER A 146 -20.77 -1.63 -15.11
N PRO A 147 -20.36 -2.82 -14.61
CA PRO A 147 -19.27 -3.60 -15.21
C PRO A 147 -19.47 -3.96 -16.68
N LYS A 148 -20.74 -4.05 -17.13
CA LYS A 148 -21.10 -4.37 -18.52
C LYS A 148 -20.61 -3.32 -19.51
N LEU A 149 -20.50 -2.06 -19.07
CA LEU A 149 -20.07 -0.94 -19.91
C LEU A 149 -18.65 -1.13 -20.47
N VAL A 150 -17.81 -1.91 -19.78
CA VAL A 150 -16.41 -2.19 -20.17
C VAL A 150 -16.31 -2.99 -21.46
N ASP A 151 -17.26 -3.89 -21.69
CA ASP A 151 -17.33 -4.75 -22.86
C ASP A 151 -18.11 -4.10 -24.02
N ASP A 152 -18.80 -2.98 -23.77
CA ASP A 152 -19.56 -2.24 -24.76
C ASP A 152 -18.66 -1.48 -25.76
N TYR A 153 -19.13 -1.37 -27.00
CA TYR A 153 -18.41 -0.74 -28.10
C TYR A 153 -18.67 0.77 -28.16
N SER A 154 -17.62 1.58 -28.28
CA SER A 154 -17.73 3.01 -28.57
C SER A 154 -18.07 3.23 -30.04
N GLN A 155 -19.17 3.93 -30.34
CA GLN A 155 -19.55 4.20 -31.73
C GLN A 155 -18.53 5.08 -32.45
N THR A 156 -17.78 5.89 -31.70
CA THR A 156 -16.79 6.83 -32.20
C THR A 156 -15.38 6.24 -32.35
N LYS A 157 -15.04 5.15 -31.66
CA LYS A 157 -13.69 4.56 -31.66
C LYS A 157 -13.70 3.06 -31.95
N ARG A 158 -12.75 2.57 -32.78
CA ARG A 158 -12.60 1.15 -33.17
C ARG A 158 -12.17 0.19 -32.03
N ILE A 159 -12.10 0.67 -30.80
CA ILE A 159 -11.58 -0.07 -29.63
C ILE A 159 -12.65 -0.13 -28.54
N SER A 160 -12.68 -1.21 -27.77
CA SER A 160 -13.61 -1.32 -26.63
C SER A 160 -13.20 -0.35 -25.51
N LEU A 161 -14.16 -0.01 -24.63
CA LEU A 161 -13.88 0.83 -23.46
C LEU A 161 -12.76 0.23 -22.60
N LYS A 162 -12.77 -1.10 -22.39
CA LYS A 162 -11.68 -1.81 -21.69
C LYS A 162 -10.30 -1.51 -22.26
N GLN A 163 -10.16 -1.66 -23.58
CA GLN A 163 -8.89 -1.45 -24.25
C GLN A 163 -8.44 0.01 -24.11
N TYR A 164 -9.37 0.95 -24.30
CA TYR A 164 -9.09 2.37 -24.18
C TYR A 164 -8.61 2.74 -22.77
N LEU A 165 -9.30 2.31 -21.73
CA LEU A 165 -8.93 2.60 -20.33
C LEU A 165 -7.55 2.03 -19.97
N ASN A 166 -7.17 0.87 -20.51
CA ASN A 166 -5.89 0.24 -20.20
C ASN A 166 -4.67 0.84 -20.92
N ILE A 167 -4.88 1.57 -22.03
CA ILE A 167 -3.79 2.25 -22.76
C ILE A 167 -3.71 3.74 -22.45
N THR A 168 -4.69 4.28 -21.73
CA THR A 168 -4.82 5.72 -21.46
C THR A 168 -4.20 6.07 -20.10
N GLN A 169 -3.52 7.21 -20.00
CA GLN A 169 -2.86 7.70 -18.79
C GLN A 169 -3.81 8.47 -17.88
N TRP A 170 -4.74 7.78 -17.22
CA TRP A 170 -5.74 8.40 -16.34
C TRP A 170 -5.64 7.93 -14.88
N MET A 171 -4.76 6.96 -14.56
CA MET A 171 -4.59 6.47 -13.19
C MET A 171 -3.67 7.37 -12.38
N PRO A 172 -4.15 7.98 -11.28
CA PRO A 172 -3.34 8.87 -10.48
C PRO A 172 -2.31 8.10 -9.64
N VAL A 173 -1.10 8.63 -9.61
CA VAL A 173 0.02 8.11 -8.81
C VAL A 173 -0.02 8.68 -7.40
N MET A 174 0.18 7.82 -6.41
CA MET A 174 0.41 8.19 -5.02
C MET A 174 1.80 8.82 -4.87
N LEU A 175 1.88 10.15 -4.96
CA LEU A 175 3.17 10.87 -4.89
C LEU A 175 3.74 10.96 -3.48
N GLU A 176 2.86 10.96 -2.47
CA GLU A 176 3.23 10.98 -1.06
C GLU A 176 3.30 9.55 -0.53
N ARG A 177 4.29 9.27 0.30
CA ARG A 177 4.44 7.95 0.92
C ARG A 177 3.39 7.73 2.01
N PRO A 178 2.95 6.48 2.27
CA PRO A 178 2.04 6.18 3.36
C PRO A 178 2.58 6.58 4.74
N HIS A 179 1.68 6.87 5.68
CA HIS A 179 2.02 6.99 7.10
C HIS A 179 2.60 5.65 7.58
N SER A 180 3.76 5.66 8.26
CA SER A 180 4.59 4.47 8.60
C SER A 180 5.43 3.86 7.47
N TYR A 181 5.59 4.56 6.35
CA TYR A 181 6.66 4.25 5.39
C TYR A 181 7.92 5.03 5.77
N PRO A 182 9.10 4.39 5.94
CA PRO A 182 10.30 5.08 6.38
C PRO A 182 10.65 6.27 5.49
N SER A 183 11.02 7.39 6.10
CA SER A 183 11.41 8.63 5.41
C SER A 183 12.73 8.46 4.64
N THR A 184 13.63 7.61 5.15
CA THR A 184 14.92 7.29 4.52
C THR A 184 14.81 6.29 3.37
N LEU A 185 13.71 5.53 3.28
CA LEU A 185 13.45 4.61 2.17
C LEU A 185 12.92 5.39 0.96
N THR A 186 13.39 5.01 -0.23
CA THR A 186 12.96 5.64 -1.48
C THR A 186 11.48 5.39 -1.75
N TRP A 187 10.76 6.40 -2.24
CA TRP A 187 9.37 6.30 -2.68
C TRP A 187 9.26 6.69 -4.15
N GLN A 188 8.87 5.74 -5.00
CA GLN A 188 8.89 5.91 -6.45
C GLN A 188 7.97 7.04 -6.92
N GLY A 189 6.83 7.23 -6.24
CA GLY A 189 5.90 8.32 -6.56
C GLY A 189 6.49 9.71 -6.32
N SER A 190 7.40 9.87 -5.35
CA SER A 190 8.06 11.18 -5.11
C SER A 190 9.12 11.47 -6.18
N ILE A 191 9.79 10.42 -6.68
CA ILE A 191 10.82 10.53 -7.71
C ILE A 191 10.20 10.91 -9.06
N ASP A 192 9.09 10.28 -9.42
CA ASP A 192 8.38 10.52 -10.70
C ASP A 192 7.23 11.54 -10.55
N SER A 193 7.46 12.60 -9.78
CA SER A 193 6.46 13.66 -9.54
C SER A 193 6.02 14.41 -10.81
N ARG A 194 6.73 14.23 -11.93
CA ARG A 194 6.41 14.80 -13.24
C ARG A 194 5.33 14.01 -13.98
N ARG A 195 5.05 12.76 -13.59
CA ARG A 195 4.03 11.88 -14.18
C ARG A 195 2.95 11.56 -13.14
N PRO A 196 2.08 12.52 -12.79
CA PRO A 196 1.04 12.31 -11.78
C PRO A 196 -0.06 11.33 -12.24
N PHE A 197 -0.16 11.06 -13.55
CA PHE A 197 -1.08 10.08 -14.13
C PHE A 197 -0.33 9.14 -15.06
N VAL A 198 -0.67 7.85 -14.98
CA VAL A 198 -0.04 6.78 -15.76
C VAL A 198 -1.09 5.81 -16.27
N THR A 199 -0.69 4.88 -17.12
CA THR A 199 -1.59 3.80 -17.53
C THR A 199 -1.78 2.81 -16.38
N PRO A 200 -2.93 2.11 -16.29
CA PRO A 200 -3.12 1.09 -15.26
C PRO A 200 -2.02 0.02 -15.22
N ARG A 201 -1.45 -0.33 -16.37
CA ARG A 201 -0.39 -1.34 -16.50
C ARG A 201 0.96 -0.92 -15.90
N GLU A 202 1.15 0.35 -15.62
CA GLU A 202 2.40 0.89 -15.06
C GLU A 202 2.36 0.99 -13.53
N VAL A 203 1.17 0.90 -12.93
CA VAL A 203 0.93 1.20 -11.52
C VAL A 203 0.38 -0.01 -10.77
N CYS A 204 0.88 -0.22 -9.55
CA CYS A 204 0.39 -1.24 -8.64
C CYS A 204 -0.77 -0.71 -7.80
N ASP A 205 -1.62 -1.63 -7.34
CA ASP A 205 -2.70 -1.27 -6.42
C ASP A 205 -2.18 -0.71 -5.08
N LYS A 206 -2.97 0.19 -4.48
CA LYS A 206 -2.66 0.89 -3.23
C LYS A 206 -2.42 -0.07 -2.06
N SER A 207 -3.09 -1.22 -2.04
CA SER A 207 -2.88 -2.26 -1.02
C SER A 207 -1.44 -2.80 -1.00
N HIS A 208 -0.73 -2.75 -2.13
CA HIS A 208 0.64 -3.22 -2.26
C HIS A 208 1.69 -2.13 -2.00
N ALA A 209 1.31 -0.93 -1.54
CA ALA A 209 2.22 0.20 -1.34
C ALA A 209 3.49 -0.15 -0.54
N PHE A 210 3.32 -0.92 0.55
CA PHE A 210 4.43 -1.34 1.40
C PHE A 210 5.32 -2.43 0.78
N LEU A 211 4.82 -3.16 -0.22
CA LEU A 211 5.55 -4.26 -0.88
C LEU A 211 6.38 -3.80 -2.09
N VAL A 212 6.01 -2.68 -2.72
CA VAL A 212 6.66 -2.24 -3.97
C VAL A 212 6.95 -0.74 -4.03
N GLY A 213 6.67 0.02 -2.97
CA GLY A 213 6.76 1.49 -2.99
C GLY A 213 8.12 2.08 -3.39
N ALA A 214 9.22 1.34 -3.22
CA ALA A 214 10.55 1.77 -3.64
C ALA A 214 10.90 1.34 -5.07
N THR A 215 10.11 0.46 -5.70
CA THR A 215 10.44 -0.20 -6.97
C THR A 215 9.39 -0.05 -8.06
N ALA A 216 8.16 0.33 -7.71
CA ALA A 216 7.06 0.54 -8.64
C ALA A 216 6.18 1.72 -8.20
N LEU A 217 5.48 2.30 -9.17
CA LEU A 217 4.45 3.31 -8.91
C LEU A 217 3.24 2.64 -8.25
N VAL A 218 2.57 3.37 -7.38
CA VAL A 218 1.39 2.90 -6.63
C VAL A 218 0.24 3.85 -6.87
N SER A 219 -0.96 3.32 -7.06
CA SER A 219 -2.17 4.11 -7.30
C SER A 219 -2.56 4.86 -6.04
N SER A 220 -3.05 6.08 -6.18
CA SER A 220 -3.64 6.82 -5.06
C SER A 220 -5.10 6.48 -4.80
N LEU A 221 -5.77 5.80 -5.74
CA LEU A 221 -7.18 5.41 -5.61
C LEU A 221 -7.33 4.15 -4.77
N ASP A 222 -8.46 4.06 -4.07
CA ASP A 222 -8.91 2.83 -3.43
C ASP A 222 -9.72 2.03 -4.44
N LEU A 223 -9.11 0.98 -4.99
CA LEU A 223 -9.74 0.14 -6.00
C LEU A 223 -10.65 -0.92 -5.35
N PRO A 224 -11.88 -1.14 -5.84
CA PRO A 224 -12.71 -2.25 -5.39
C PRO A 224 -12.06 -3.61 -5.70
N GLU A 225 -12.34 -4.63 -4.90
CA GLU A 225 -11.74 -5.98 -5.08
C GLU A 225 -11.98 -6.56 -6.48
N SER A 226 -13.10 -6.21 -7.13
CA SER A 226 -13.44 -6.61 -8.50
C SER A 226 -12.45 -6.11 -9.57
N PHE A 227 -11.60 -5.13 -9.24
CA PHE A 227 -10.59 -4.57 -10.13
C PHE A 227 -9.20 -5.19 -9.92
N VAL A 228 -8.99 -5.90 -8.80
CA VAL A 228 -7.65 -6.39 -8.42
C VAL A 228 -7.50 -7.86 -8.81
N SER A 229 -6.55 -8.15 -9.70
CA SER A 229 -6.04 -9.51 -9.88
C SER A 229 -5.14 -9.85 -8.70
N GLY A 230 -5.67 -10.53 -7.69
CA GLY A 230 -4.94 -10.82 -6.47
C GLY A 230 -3.88 -11.92 -6.63
N ILE A 231 -2.71 -11.72 -6.01
CA ILE A 231 -1.71 -12.78 -5.69
C ILE A 231 -2.34 -13.99 -4.96
N ARG A 232 -3.53 -13.80 -4.36
CA ARG A 232 -4.31 -14.83 -3.65
C ARG A 232 -5.04 -15.83 -4.55
N SER A 233 -5.06 -15.66 -5.86
CA SER A 233 -5.88 -16.48 -6.78
C SER A 233 -5.09 -17.58 -7.52
N SER A 234 -4.08 -18.18 -6.89
CA SER A 234 -3.34 -19.32 -7.47
C SER A 234 -4.04 -20.67 -7.32
N ASN A 235 -5.17 -20.75 -6.60
CA ASN A 235 -5.86 -22.01 -6.32
C ASN A 235 -7.27 -22.15 -6.93
N SER A 236 -7.78 -21.17 -7.69
CA SER A 236 -9.05 -21.34 -8.42
C SER A 236 -8.79 -21.50 -9.92
N SER A 237 -8.68 -22.76 -10.36
CA SER A 237 -8.53 -23.17 -11.77
C SER A 237 -9.81 -22.97 -12.60
N SER A 238 -10.67 -22.01 -12.26
CA SER A 238 -11.95 -21.80 -12.93
C SER A 238 -12.52 -20.40 -12.68
N SER A 239 -11.82 -19.37 -13.14
CA SER A 239 -12.40 -18.06 -13.47
C SER A 239 -11.39 -17.24 -14.26
N SER A 240 -11.40 -17.41 -15.58
CA SER A 240 -10.66 -16.61 -16.54
C SER A 240 -10.87 -15.10 -16.29
N ASN A 241 -9.78 -14.39 -15.98
CA ASN A 241 -9.45 -13.05 -16.48
C ASN A 241 -10.61 -12.09 -16.78
N ARG A 242 -11.26 -11.53 -15.75
CA ARG A 242 -12.06 -10.31 -15.95
C ARG A 242 -11.80 -9.27 -14.88
N SER A 243 -10.53 -8.94 -14.63
CA SER A 243 -10.25 -7.62 -14.09
C SER A 243 -10.75 -6.57 -15.11
N LEU A 244 -11.54 -5.61 -14.64
CA LEU A 244 -12.04 -4.52 -15.48
C LEU A 244 -10.88 -3.65 -16.00
N ILE A 245 -9.82 -3.56 -15.20
CA ILE A 245 -8.60 -2.80 -15.44
C ILE A 245 -7.40 -3.75 -15.28
N ASP A 246 -6.44 -3.66 -16.19
CA ASP A 246 -5.21 -4.46 -16.18
C ASP A 246 -4.14 -3.71 -15.37
N MET A 247 -4.20 -3.82 -14.05
CA MET A 247 -3.21 -3.22 -13.15
C MET A 247 -1.85 -3.95 -13.23
N ARG A 248 -0.76 -3.27 -12.86
CA ARG A 248 0.55 -3.92 -12.75
C ARG A 248 0.54 -4.96 -11.63
N GLU A 249 0.87 -6.20 -11.99
CA GLU A 249 1.04 -7.27 -11.02
C GLU A 249 2.33 -7.14 -10.22
N VAL A 250 2.25 -7.47 -8.93
CA VAL A 250 3.42 -7.56 -8.05
C VAL A 250 4.09 -8.91 -8.23
N LYS A 251 5.18 -8.91 -9.00
CA LYS A 251 5.98 -10.10 -9.32
C LYS A 251 7.12 -10.30 -8.31
N LEU A 252 7.67 -11.52 -8.28
CA LEU A 252 8.79 -11.88 -7.41
C LEU A 252 9.98 -10.93 -7.56
N ASP A 253 10.32 -10.51 -8.79
CA ASP A 253 11.45 -9.61 -9.03
C ASP A 253 11.26 -8.24 -8.34
N LEU A 254 10.02 -7.72 -8.29
CA LEU A 254 9.71 -6.48 -7.57
C LEU A 254 9.84 -6.65 -6.06
N LEU A 255 9.37 -7.78 -5.51
CA LEU A 255 9.49 -8.07 -4.08
C LEU A 255 10.95 -8.18 -3.64
N ILE A 256 11.80 -8.86 -4.42
CA ILE A 256 13.23 -9.00 -4.12
C ILE A 256 13.96 -7.67 -4.28
N LYS A 257 13.65 -6.89 -5.33
CA LYS A 257 14.20 -5.53 -5.47
C LYS A 257 13.76 -4.62 -4.31
N GLN A 258 12.51 -4.74 -3.84
CA GLN A 258 12.04 -3.98 -2.69
C GLN A 258 12.84 -4.34 -1.43
N LEU A 259 13.03 -5.64 -1.18
CA LEU A 259 13.82 -6.12 -0.06
C LEU A 259 15.25 -5.61 -0.14
N LYS A 260 15.86 -5.62 -1.33
CA LYS A 260 17.19 -5.04 -1.56
C LYS A 260 17.22 -3.54 -1.25
N CYS A 261 16.22 -2.76 -1.70
CA CYS A 261 16.13 -1.34 -1.38
C CYS A 261 16.05 -1.10 0.13
N ILE A 262 15.25 -1.90 0.86
CA ILE A 262 15.13 -1.84 2.31
C ILE A 262 16.49 -2.08 2.99
N VAL A 263 17.19 -3.15 2.60
CA VAL A 263 18.52 -3.47 3.15
C VAL A 263 19.50 -2.32 2.89
N LEU A 264 19.60 -1.86 1.65
CA LEU A 264 20.55 -0.84 1.26
C LEU A 264 20.27 0.52 1.91
N CYS A 265 18.99 0.91 2.03
CA CYS A 265 18.62 2.17 2.67
C CYS A 265 18.89 2.11 4.16
N TYR A 266 18.47 1.04 4.86
CA TYR A 266 18.68 0.92 6.30
C TYR A 266 20.17 0.91 6.68
N LEU A 267 21.01 0.22 5.91
CA LEU A 267 22.46 0.19 6.15
C LEU A 267 23.15 1.53 5.88
N LYS A 268 22.54 2.41 5.07
CA LYS A 268 23.04 3.76 4.81
C LYS A 268 22.55 4.79 5.83
N CYS A 269 21.51 4.48 6.60
CA CYS A 269 20.99 5.36 7.64
C CYS A 269 22.04 5.64 8.72
N SER A 270 22.02 6.86 9.24
CA SER A 270 22.74 7.20 10.46
C SER A 270 22.18 6.44 11.67
N LEU A 271 22.96 6.33 12.74
CA LEU A 271 22.51 5.69 13.98
C LEU A 271 21.23 6.31 14.56
N HIS A 272 21.02 7.61 14.36
CA HIS A 272 19.82 8.30 14.80
C HIS A 272 18.60 7.88 13.98
N GLU A 273 18.72 7.89 12.64
CA GLU A 273 17.65 7.47 11.73
C GLU A 273 17.28 5.99 11.93
N GLN A 274 18.28 5.13 12.11
CA GLN A 274 18.04 3.72 12.45
C GLN A 274 17.20 3.65 13.72
N LYS A 275 17.61 4.30 14.81
CA LYS A 275 16.84 4.29 16.08
C LYS A 275 15.41 4.80 15.92
N SER A 276 15.17 5.83 15.12
CA SER A 276 13.81 6.38 14.93
C SER A 276 12.93 5.51 14.02
N GLU A 277 13.50 4.88 12.99
CA GLU A 277 12.72 4.19 11.95
C GLU A 277 12.82 2.65 12.01
N THR A 278 13.54 2.09 12.98
CA THR A 278 13.74 0.63 13.16
C THR A 278 12.42 -0.13 13.07
N PHE A 279 11.37 0.37 13.74
CA PHE A 279 10.08 -0.29 13.77
C PHE A 279 9.39 -0.32 12.39
N ASP A 280 9.44 0.79 11.65
CA ASP A 280 8.85 0.89 10.31
C ASP A 280 9.57 -0.03 9.32
N TYR A 281 10.91 -0.07 9.38
CA TYR A 281 11.72 -1.00 8.58
C TYR A 281 11.43 -2.46 8.91
N LEU A 282 11.34 -2.81 10.20
CA LEU A 282 10.97 -4.17 10.62
C LEU A 282 9.58 -4.55 10.10
N ASN A 283 8.59 -3.64 10.18
CA ASN A 283 7.25 -3.90 9.70
C ASN A 283 7.22 -4.15 8.17
N LEU A 284 8.01 -3.39 7.41
CA LEU A 284 8.20 -3.62 5.98
C LEU A 284 8.81 -5.00 5.69
N CYS A 285 9.86 -5.38 6.43
CA CYS A 285 10.49 -6.69 6.29
C CYS A 285 9.48 -7.81 6.55
N LYS A 286 8.68 -7.71 7.62
CA LYS A 286 7.62 -8.67 7.95
C LYS A 286 6.61 -8.83 6.82
N ARG A 287 6.14 -7.74 6.23
CA ARG A 287 5.20 -7.77 5.09
C ARG A 287 5.81 -8.47 3.86
N LEU A 288 7.09 -8.25 3.59
CA LEU A 288 7.80 -8.93 2.50
C LEU A 288 8.03 -10.41 2.80
N TYR A 289 8.43 -10.77 4.02
CA TYR A 289 8.59 -12.18 4.40
C TYR A 289 7.26 -12.92 4.35
N ASP A 290 6.17 -12.27 4.77
CA ASP A 290 4.82 -12.81 4.62
C ASP A 290 4.51 -13.07 3.14
N ALA A 291 4.65 -12.07 2.27
CA ALA A 291 4.42 -12.20 0.84
C ALA A 291 5.28 -13.29 0.17
N LEU A 292 6.57 -13.36 0.52
CA LEU A 292 7.50 -14.35 -0.01
C LEU A 292 7.20 -15.76 0.52
N SER A 293 6.67 -15.89 1.73
CA SER A 293 6.35 -17.20 2.32
C SER A 293 5.20 -17.92 1.61
N TYR A 294 4.32 -17.18 0.92
CA TYR A 294 3.26 -17.76 0.08
C TYR A 294 3.75 -18.23 -1.29
N ILE A 295 4.98 -17.90 -1.69
CA ILE A 295 5.55 -18.33 -2.96
C ILE A 295 6.08 -19.76 -2.79
N ASN A 296 5.41 -20.72 -3.44
CA ASN A 296 5.60 -22.16 -3.22
C ASN A 296 6.98 -22.72 -3.61
N ASN A 297 7.88 -21.93 -4.21
CA ASN A 297 9.18 -22.42 -4.68
C ASN A 297 10.36 -21.59 -4.13
N PRO A 298 11.06 -22.06 -3.08
CA PRO A 298 12.21 -21.35 -2.50
C PRO A 298 13.38 -21.23 -3.49
N ASN A 299 13.50 -22.14 -4.46
CA ASN A 299 14.58 -22.07 -5.46
C ASN A 299 14.43 -20.86 -6.38
N ASP A 300 13.21 -20.46 -6.70
CA ASP A 300 12.94 -19.27 -7.52
C ASP A 300 13.31 -18.00 -6.75
N ILE A 301 12.97 -17.95 -5.46
CA ILE A 301 13.35 -16.85 -4.56
C ILE A 301 14.88 -16.75 -4.48
N LEU A 302 15.58 -17.86 -4.22
CA LEU A 302 17.05 -17.89 -4.14
C LEU A 302 17.72 -17.55 -5.47
N LYS A 303 17.10 -17.90 -6.61
CA LYS A 303 17.58 -17.51 -7.94
C LYS A 303 17.45 -16.00 -8.14
N GLU A 304 16.29 -15.43 -7.82
CA GLU A 304 16.06 -13.99 -7.97
C GLU A 304 16.92 -13.16 -7.01
N MET A 305 17.11 -13.63 -5.76
CA MET A 305 18.05 -13.02 -4.81
C MET A 305 19.48 -12.98 -5.36
N ARG A 306 19.93 -14.05 -6.03
CA ARG A 306 21.24 -14.07 -6.72
C ARG A 306 21.30 -13.10 -7.88
N ILE A 307 20.25 -13.01 -8.72
CA ILE A 307 20.18 -12.02 -9.81
C ILE A 307 20.24 -10.60 -9.27
N CYS A 308 19.66 -10.36 -8.10
CA CYS A 308 19.67 -9.07 -7.44
C CYS A 308 20.89 -8.85 -6.52
N ASP A 309 21.88 -9.74 -6.46
CA ASP A 309 23.02 -9.66 -5.52
C ASP A 309 22.60 -9.41 -4.05
N LEU A 310 21.51 -10.02 -3.62
CA LEU A 310 20.97 -9.88 -2.27
C LEU A 310 21.46 -11.04 -1.39
N VAL A 311 22.51 -10.79 -0.61
CA VAL A 311 23.14 -11.80 0.27
C VAL A 311 22.64 -11.69 1.72
N GLU A 312 22.70 -10.49 2.28
CA GLU A 312 22.24 -10.19 3.64
C GLU A 312 20.83 -9.61 3.57
N TRP A 313 19.84 -10.35 4.06
CA TRP A 313 18.43 -9.99 3.87
C TRP A 313 17.53 -10.33 5.06
N ILE A 314 18.03 -11.12 6.00
CA ILE A 314 17.29 -11.50 7.20
C ILE A 314 17.54 -10.44 8.26
N TRP A 315 16.49 -9.78 8.70
CA TRP A 315 16.56 -8.79 9.77
C TRP A 315 17.08 -9.43 11.06
N ASN A 316 18.16 -8.88 11.62
CA ASN A 316 18.84 -9.42 12.80
C ASN A 316 18.66 -8.56 14.07
N GLY A 317 17.89 -7.47 13.99
CA GLY A 317 17.69 -6.52 15.09
C GLY A 317 18.55 -5.29 14.95
N SER A 318 19.27 -4.93 16.02
CA SER A 318 20.03 -3.66 16.10
C SER A 318 21.21 -3.56 15.13
N ASN A 319 21.67 -4.69 14.57
CA ASN A 319 22.88 -4.75 13.75
C ASN A 319 22.56 -4.83 12.24
N GLY A 320 21.31 -4.60 11.84
CA GLY A 320 20.88 -4.60 10.45
C GLY A 320 20.43 -5.97 9.94
N PHE A 321 21.16 -6.49 8.95
CA PHE A 321 20.77 -7.67 8.19
C PHE A 321 21.86 -8.73 8.20
N SER A 322 21.44 -9.99 8.11
CA SER A 322 22.32 -11.15 8.05
C SER A 322 21.96 -12.06 6.87
N SER A 323 22.95 -12.83 6.43
CA SER A 323 22.74 -13.94 5.51
C SER A 323 22.17 -15.16 6.23
N SER A 324 21.60 -16.11 5.46
CA SER A 324 21.05 -17.35 5.99
C SER A 324 22.08 -18.22 6.72
N ASN A 325 23.36 -18.08 6.38
CA ASN A 325 24.45 -18.82 7.02
C ASN A 325 24.93 -18.19 8.34
N GLN A 326 24.62 -16.93 8.62
CA GLN A 326 25.09 -16.22 9.81
C GLN A 326 24.11 -16.30 10.99
N LEU A 327 22.86 -16.68 10.73
CA LEU A 327 21.76 -16.69 11.70
C LEU A 327 21.28 -18.11 11.97
N TYR A 328 20.83 -18.37 13.20
CA TYR A 328 20.34 -19.68 13.62
C TYR A 328 18.93 -19.65 14.20
N LEU A 329 18.18 -20.72 13.94
CA LEU A 329 16.84 -20.95 14.46
C LEU A 329 16.92 -21.66 15.83
N ILE A 330 17.63 -21.08 16.79
CA ILE A 330 17.75 -21.62 18.16
C ILE A 330 17.07 -20.70 19.16
N ASP A 331 16.64 -21.26 20.29
CA ASP A 331 16.01 -20.50 21.36
C ASP A 331 17.05 -19.76 22.22
N LYS A 332 16.64 -18.69 22.90
CA LYS A 332 17.51 -17.88 23.78
C LYS A 332 18.14 -18.66 24.93
N THR A 333 17.56 -19.79 25.32
CA THR A 333 18.06 -20.68 26.37
C THR A 333 19.14 -21.64 25.87
N HIS A 334 19.38 -21.69 24.55
CA HIS A 334 20.37 -22.57 23.96
C HIS A 334 21.79 -22.13 24.37
N PRO A 335 22.72 -23.04 24.72
CA PRO A 335 24.09 -22.66 25.13
C PRO A 335 24.85 -21.83 24.08
N LEU A 336 24.53 -22.01 22.79
CA LEU A 336 25.09 -21.21 21.69
C LEU A 336 24.52 -19.78 21.59
N ALA A 337 23.36 -19.48 22.18
CA ALA A 337 22.62 -18.25 21.92
C ALA A 337 23.39 -16.97 22.26
N THR A 338 24.35 -17.05 23.19
CA THR A 338 25.21 -15.92 23.58
C THR A 338 26.31 -15.62 22.56
N TYR A 339 26.65 -16.59 21.70
CA TYR A 339 27.82 -16.53 20.83
C TYR A 339 27.49 -16.46 19.34
N VAL A 340 26.27 -16.81 18.95
CA VAL A 340 25.77 -16.75 17.57
C VAL A 340 24.61 -15.79 17.44
N GLN A 341 24.40 -15.29 16.23
CA GLN A 341 23.18 -14.54 15.93
C GLN A 341 22.00 -15.50 15.84
N ILE A 342 20.96 -15.20 16.61
CA ILE A 342 19.71 -15.96 16.62
C ILE A 342 18.62 -15.16 15.92
N LEU A 343 17.59 -15.84 15.43
CA LEU A 343 16.43 -15.17 14.87
C LEU A 343 15.77 -14.26 15.93
N PRO A 344 15.52 -12.98 15.64
CA PRO A 344 14.75 -12.13 16.54
C PRO A 344 13.34 -12.69 16.78
N TYR A 345 12.83 -12.54 18.01
CA TYR A 345 11.55 -13.11 18.41
C TYR A 345 10.38 -12.54 17.59
N GLU A 346 10.52 -11.30 17.10
CA GLU A 346 9.57 -10.63 16.24
C GLU A 346 9.34 -11.35 14.90
N LEU A 347 10.27 -12.22 14.50
CA LEU A 347 10.25 -12.95 13.23
C LEU A 347 9.94 -14.44 13.38
N TYR A 348 9.61 -14.92 14.57
CA TYR A 348 9.34 -16.35 14.82
C TYR A 348 8.20 -16.91 13.98
N ASN A 349 7.21 -16.09 13.62
CA ASN A 349 6.12 -16.49 12.73
C ASN A 349 6.60 -16.95 11.34
N TYR A 350 7.80 -16.52 10.93
CA TYR A 350 8.41 -16.85 9.63
C TYR A 350 9.51 -17.91 9.75
N ARG A 351 9.67 -18.58 10.91
CA ARG A 351 10.73 -19.58 11.16
C ARG A 351 10.78 -20.66 10.09
N LYS A 352 9.61 -21.21 9.71
CA LYS A 352 9.49 -22.24 8.67
C LYS A 352 9.95 -21.73 7.29
N PHE A 353 9.64 -20.48 6.97
CA PHE A 353 10.09 -19.85 5.72
C PHE A 353 11.63 -19.69 5.71
N PHE A 354 12.22 -19.21 6.81
CA PHE A 354 13.67 -19.10 6.91
C PHE A 354 14.37 -20.47 6.83
N GLU A 355 13.80 -21.50 7.43
CA GLU A 355 14.28 -22.88 7.32
C GLU A 355 14.31 -23.34 5.85
N THR A 356 13.23 -23.11 5.08
CA THR A 356 13.20 -23.44 3.64
C THR A 356 14.19 -22.63 2.81
N MET A 357 14.61 -21.47 3.31
CA MET A 357 15.62 -20.60 2.70
C MET A 357 17.06 -20.93 3.17
N GLY A 358 17.23 -22.00 3.95
CA GLY A 358 18.53 -22.55 4.35
C GLY A 358 19.07 -22.07 5.71
N VAL A 359 18.26 -21.39 6.53
CA VAL A 359 18.65 -21.04 7.90
C VAL A 359 18.61 -22.30 8.79
N LYS A 360 19.71 -22.58 9.49
CA LYS A 360 19.92 -23.84 10.22
C LYS A 360 19.58 -23.72 11.70
N TYR A 361 19.29 -24.85 12.34
CA TYR A 361 19.15 -24.95 13.80
C TYR A 361 20.49 -25.20 14.49
N GLN A 362 21.54 -25.56 13.74
CA GLN A 362 22.84 -25.91 14.29
C GLN A 362 23.96 -25.42 13.34
N PRO A 363 25.09 -24.93 13.88
CA PRO A 363 26.28 -24.60 13.09
C PRO A 363 26.90 -25.85 12.48
N GLU A 364 27.65 -25.69 11.40
CA GLU A 364 28.55 -26.74 10.95
C GLU A 364 29.75 -26.84 11.89
N SER A 365 30.32 -28.04 12.05
CA SER A 365 31.41 -28.26 13.01
C SER A 365 32.61 -27.35 12.74
N ALA A 366 32.97 -27.13 11.47
CA ALA A 366 34.04 -26.21 11.08
C ALA A 366 33.79 -24.76 11.56
N LYS A 367 32.55 -24.29 11.46
CA LYS A 367 32.16 -22.93 11.90
C LYS A 367 32.16 -22.81 13.42
N LEU A 368 31.82 -23.89 14.11
CA LEU A 368 31.88 -23.96 15.57
C LEU A 368 33.33 -23.99 16.07
N GLU A 369 34.22 -24.71 15.39
CA GLU A 369 35.67 -24.66 15.67
C GLU A 369 36.23 -23.24 15.56
N GLU A 370 35.89 -22.54 14.48
CA GLU A 370 36.30 -21.17 14.26
C GLU A 370 35.78 -20.23 15.35
N LEU A 371 34.50 -20.35 15.70
CA LEU A 371 33.86 -19.54 16.74
C LEU A 371 34.54 -19.74 18.10
N LEU A 372 34.76 -20.99 18.52
CA LEU A 372 35.42 -21.31 19.78
C LEU A 372 36.86 -20.78 19.86
N ARG A 373 37.61 -20.85 18.75
CA ARG A 373 38.98 -20.31 18.68
C ARG A 373 39.02 -18.80 18.71
N ASN A 374 38.18 -18.14 17.92
CA ASN A 374 38.21 -16.70 17.74
C ASN A 374 37.72 -15.96 18.99
N GLN A 375 36.72 -16.51 19.68
CA GLN A 375 36.12 -15.86 20.86
C GLN A 375 36.70 -16.35 22.19
N GLN A 376 37.63 -17.33 22.18
CA GLN A 376 38.23 -17.94 23.38
C GLN A 376 37.18 -18.33 24.43
N ILE A 377 36.12 -19.01 23.99
CA ILE A 377 34.98 -19.34 24.85
C ILE A 377 35.34 -20.49 25.77
N TYR A 378 35.06 -20.31 27.06
CA TYR A 378 35.13 -21.34 28.08
C TYR A 378 33.78 -21.40 28.80
N ASP A 379 32.86 -22.22 28.29
CA ASP A 379 31.53 -22.43 28.85
C ASP A 379 31.26 -23.93 28.95
N GLU A 380 31.12 -24.43 30.18
CA GLU A 380 30.89 -25.84 30.48
C GLU A 380 29.57 -26.37 29.90
N ASN A 381 28.51 -25.55 29.91
CA ASN A 381 27.21 -25.93 29.36
C ASN A 381 27.28 -26.04 27.85
N LEU A 382 27.97 -25.10 27.20
CA LEU A 382 28.23 -25.17 25.77
C LEU A 382 29.07 -26.39 25.44
N PHE A 383 30.18 -26.62 26.13
CA PHE A 383 31.08 -27.75 25.86
C PHE A 383 30.38 -29.09 26.02
N LYS A 384 29.57 -29.25 27.08
CA LYS A 384 28.72 -30.41 27.27
C LYS A 384 27.77 -30.62 26.10
N TRP A 385 27.05 -29.57 25.70
CA TRP A 385 26.13 -29.65 24.56
C TRP A 385 26.84 -30.03 23.26
N ILE A 386 28.05 -29.50 23.01
CA ILE A 386 28.83 -29.85 21.82
C ILE A 386 29.24 -31.32 21.85
N LYS A 387 29.73 -31.82 23.00
CA LYS A 387 30.10 -33.24 23.17
C LYS A 387 28.92 -34.17 22.92
N ASP A 388 27.73 -33.78 23.38
CA ASP A 388 26.50 -34.55 23.18
C ASP A 388 25.99 -34.51 21.73
N THR A 389 26.17 -33.37 21.04
CA THR A 389 25.63 -33.16 19.68
C THR A 389 26.56 -33.64 18.57
N TYR A 390 27.89 -33.48 18.72
CA TYR A 390 28.90 -33.78 17.69
C TYR A 390 29.76 -34.99 18.06
N THR A 391 29.13 -36.06 18.54
CA THR A 391 29.80 -37.28 19.05
C THR A 391 30.74 -37.94 18.05
N THR A 392 30.52 -37.77 16.76
CA THR A 392 31.33 -38.37 15.68
C THR A 392 32.47 -37.48 15.19
N ASP A 393 32.48 -36.19 15.52
CA ASP A 393 33.50 -35.25 15.05
C ASP A 393 34.72 -35.25 15.99
N ARG A 394 35.64 -36.20 15.74
CA ARG A 394 36.86 -36.36 16.56
C ARG A 394 37.70 -35.10 16.65
N ARG A 395 37.70 -34.25 15.62
CA ARG A 395 38.55 -33.06 15.56
C ARG A 395 38.01 -31.97 16.48
N LEU A 396 36.70 -31.71 16.41
CA LEU A 396 36.03 -30.76 17.29
C LEU A 396 36.11 -31.20 18.77
N LEU A 397 35.93 -32.50 19.05
CA LEU A 397 36.04 -33.06 20.40
C LEU A 397 37.46 -32.96 20.97
N GLN A 398 38.49 -33.24 20.16
CA GLN A 398 39.88 -33.09 20.57
C GLN A 398 40.20 -31.63 20.93
N MET A 399 39.73 -30.68 20.10
CA MET A 399 39.92 -29.26 20.34
C MET A 399 39.23 -28.79 21.63
N LEU A 400 38.03 -29.29 21.93
CA LEU A 400 37.31 -29.00 23.18
C LEU A 400 38.12 -29.46 24.41
N ASN A 401 38.65 -30.67 24.37
CA ASN A 401 39.48 -31.17 25.47
C ASN A 401 40.75 -30.32 25.67
N ASP A 402 41.38 -29.87 24.58
CA ASP A 402 42.55 -28.99 24.65
C ASP A 402 42.20 -27.62 25.26
N LEU A 403 41.01 -27.08 24.96
CA LEU A 403 40.50 -25.84 25.55
C LEU A 403 40.18 -26.01 27.04
N GLU A 404 39.54 -27.10 27.45
CA GLU A 404 39.27 -27.42 28.87
C GLU A 404 40.56 -27.56 29.68
N ILE A 405 41.59 -28.22 29.14
CA ILE A 405 42.90 -28.35 29.80
C ILE A 405 43.57 -26.98 29.97
N LYS A 406 43.45 -26.09 28.99
CA LYS A 406 43.99 -24.72 29.07
C LYS A 406 43.25 -23.88 30.12
N ALA A 407 41.92 -23.97 30.19
CA ALA A 407 41.13 -23.29 31.21
C ALA A 407 41.50 -23.74 32.63
N ASN A 408 41.64 -25.05 32.84
CA ASN A 408 42.01 -25.61 34.15
C ASN A 408 43.43 -25.24 34.59
N LYS A 409 44.35 -24.96 33.65
CA LYS A 409 45.71 -24.47 33.95
C LYS A 409 45.77 -22.97 34.30
N GLN A 410 44.73 -22.19 33.99
CA GLN A 410 44.68 -20.75 34.27
C GLN A 410 44.07 -20.39 35.62
N ILE A 411 43.49 -21.34 36.35
CA ILE A 411 43.03 -21.14 37.74
C ILE A 411 44.26 -21.28 38.67
N PRO A 412 44.76 -20.21 39.32
CA PRO A 412 45.83 -20.38 40.29
C PRO A 412 45.24 -21.07 41.51
N THR A 413 45.72 -22.28 41.79
CA THR A 413 45.55 -22.95 43.07
C THR A 413 46.08 -22.03 44.18
N LYS A 414 45.20 -21.29 44.86
CA LYS A 414 45.55 -20.61 46.11
C LYS A 414 45.85 -21.69 47.14
N SER A 415 47.14 -21.95 47.34
CA SER A 415 47.65 -22.65 48.51
C SER A 415 47.28 -21.84 49.75
N VAL A 416 46.59 -22.49 50.68
CA VAL A 416 46.41 -22.05 52.06
C VAL A 416 47.79 -21.92 52.71
N PRO A 417 48.03 -20.87 53.51
CA PRO A 417 48.80 -21.05 54.73
C PRO A 417 47.99 -20.65 55.96
N ASP A 418 48.10 -21.52 56.94
CA ASP A 418 47.53 -21.44 58.27
C ASP A 418 48.04 -20.23 59.08
N GLU A 419 47.11 -19.74 59.88
CA GLU A 419 47.25 -19.30 61.27
C GLU A 419 48.06 -18.04 61.68
N GLN A 420 47.30 -17.22 62.42
CA GLN A 420 47.66 -16.49 63.64
C GLN A 420 48.34 -15.13 63.50
N THR A 421 47.54 -14.06 63.60
CA THR A 421 47.67 -13.20 64.78
C THR A 421 46.37 -12.48 65.16
N ARG A 422 46.20 -12.43 66.48
CA ARG A 422 45.09 -12.04 67.34
C ARG A 422 44.71 -10.54 67.31
N ILE A 423 43.38 -10.29 67.44
CA ILE A 423 42.67 -9.40 68.42
C ILE A 423 42.95 -7.87 68.23
N THR A 424 42.00 -6.92 68.19
CA THR A 424 40.85 -6.58 69.07
C THR A 424 39.79 -5.76 68.34
N PHE A 425 38.53 -5.98 68.73
CA PHE A 425 37.43 -5.03 68.59
C PHE A 425 37.57 -3.89 69.62
N SER A 426 37.18 -2.67 69.24
CA SER A 426 36.46 -1.77 70.15
C SER A 426 35.53 -0.85 69.37
N SER A 427 34.26 -1.00 69.72
CA SER A 427 33.05 -0.26 69.43
C SER A 427 33.07 1.23 69.80
N THR A 428 32.33 2.04 69.02
CA THR A 428 31.36 3.06 69.45
C THR A 428 30.51 3.44 68.22
N LEU A 429 29.19 3.18 68.21
CA LEU A 429 28.09 4.13 68.51
C LEU A 429 28.05 5.30 67.49
N ASP A 430 26.95 5.72 66.88
CA ASP A 430 25.53 5.37 67.01
C ASP A 430 24.74 5.96 65.81
N LEU A 431 23.50 5.51 65.70
CA LEU A 431 22.40 5.85 64.79
C LEU A 431 22.26 7.33 64.36
N SER A 432 21.80 7.57 63.12
CA SER A 432 20.47 8.17 62.83
C SER A 432 20.33 8.74 61.40
N ASP A 433 19.10 8.59 60.90
CA ASP A 433 18.37 9.43 59.93
C ASP A 433 18.53 9.21 58.42
N ASP A 434 17.54 8.46 57.88
CA ASP A 434 16.54 8.93 56.93
C ASP A 434 16.95 10.00 55.89
N LYS A 435 17.00 9.60 54.61
CA LYS A 435 15.99 10.02 53.61
C LYS A 435 16.28 9.47 52.22
N ILE A 436 15.25 8.82 51.69
CA ILE A 436 14.96 8.59 50.28
C ILE A 436 14.90 9.93 49.54
N TYR A 437 15.63 10.08 48.44
CA TYR A 437 15.17 10.86 47.27
C TYR A 437 15.68 10.22 45.97
N LEU A 438 14.76 9.55 45.27
CA LEU A 438 14.76 9.45 43.82
C LEU A 438 14.65 10.85 43.24
N TYR A 439 15.55 11.25 42.35
CA TYR A 439 15.24 12.19 41.26
C TYR A 439 16.17 11.94 40.07
N LEU A 440 15.59 11.39 39.02
CA LEU A 440 16.02 11.59 37.63
C LEU A 440 15.76 13.05 37.24
N PRO A 441 16.63 13.60 36.39
CA PRO A 441 16.22 13.92 35.02
C PRO A 441 16.72 12.90 34.00
#